data_AF-A0A1I5IH28-F1
#
_entry.id   AF-A0A1I5IH28-F1
#
_cell.length_a   1.000
_cell.length_b   1.000
_cell.length_c   1.000
_cell.angle_alpha   90.00
_cell.angle_beta   90.00
_cell.angle_gamma   90.00
#
_symmetry.space_group_name_H-M   'P 1'
#
loop_
_entity.id
_entity.type
_entity.pdbx_description
1 polymer ?
#
loop_
_entity_poly.entity_id
_entity_poly.type
_entity_poly.pdbx_seq_one_letter_code
_entity_poly.pdbx_strand_id
1 'polypeptide(L)' 'MPFREGEVFRCPDADCGCELTVTKAAPPACTGPPDAPTCCCGKTMVKNSA' A
#
# COMPACT_ATOMS: atom_id res chain seq x y z
N MET A 1 -7.25 -6.49 -4.66
CA MET A 1 -6.10 -6.58 -5.57
C MET A 1 -4.92 -6.93 -4.70
N PRO A 2 -4.25 -8.05 -4.95
CA PRO A 2 -3.07 -8.43 -4.18
C PRO A 2 -1.96 -7.39 -4.39
N PHE A 3 -1.23 -7.07 -3.33
CA PHE A 3 -0.01 -6.28 -3.42
C PHE A 3 0.96 -6.92 -4.41
N ARG A 4 1.51 -6.10 -5.30
CA ARG A 4 2.56 -6.51 -6.24
C ARG A 4 3.89 -5.97 -5.78
N GLU A 5 4.93 -6.79 -5.92
CA GLU A 5 6.29 -6.40 -5.62
C GLU A 5 6.68 -5.16 -6.43
N GLY A 6 7.33 -4.21 -5.77
CA GLY A 6 7.68 -2.89 -6.32
C GLY A 6 6.57 -1.84 -6.23
N GLU A 7 5.34 -2.17 -5.81
CA GLU A 7 4.32 -1.15 -5.59
C GLU A 7 4.71 -0.24 -4.43
N VAL A 8 4.57 1.08 -4.63
CA VAL A 8 4.79 2.10 -3.62
C VAL A 8 3.44 2.64 -3.16
N PHE A 9 3.26 2.74 -1.85
CA PHE A 9 2.09 3.35 -1.22
C PHE A 9 2.55 4.56 -0.40
N ARG A 10 1.82 5.67 -0.52
CA ARG A 10 2.06 6.89 0.25
C ARG A 10 0.86 7.25 1.09
N CYS A 11 1.11 7.82 2.26
CA CYS A 11 0.06 8.43 3.03
C CYS A 11 -0.47 9.66 2.30
N PRO A 12 -1.80 9.84 2.16
CA PRO A 12 -2.36 11.05 1.56
C PRO A 12 -2.16 12.30 2.44
N ASP A 13 -1.79 12.09 3.71
CA ASP A 13 -1.48 13.15 4.65
C ASP A 13 0.02 13.48 4.62
N ALA A 14 0.36 14.69 4.18
CA ALA A 14 1.73 15.16 4.05
C ALA A 14 2.43 15.32 5.41
N ASP A 15 1.70 15.63 6.47
CA ASP A 15 2.27 15.77 7.82
C ASP A 15 2.62 14.39 8.41
N CYS A 16 1.91 13.34 8.00
CA CYS A 16 2.24 11.96 8.33
C CYS A 16 3.40 11.43 7.48
N GLY A 17 3.37 11.67 6.17
CA GLY A 17 4.49 11.44 5.25
C GLY A 17 4.95 9.98 5.06
N CYS A 18 4.25 8.98 5.62
CA CYS A 18 4.68 7.59 5.51
C CYS A 18 4.66 7.08 4.06
N GLU A 19 5.71 6.37 3.67
CA GLU A 19 5.83 5.67 2.40
C GLU A 19 6.21 4.21 2.66
N LEU A 20 5.63 3.29 1.90
CA LEU A 20 5.94 1.86 1.96
C LEU A 20 6.18 1.35 0.54
N THR A 21 7.14 0.44 0.40
CA THR A 21 7.38 -0.33 -0.83
C THR A 21 7.08 -1.80 -0.57
N VAL A 22 6.29 -2.42 -1.44
CA VAL A 22 6.03 -3.86 -1.39
C VAL A 22 7.29 -4.59 -1.85
N THR A 23 8.00 -5.25 -0.93
CA THR A 23 9.19 -6.05 -1.24
C THR A 23 8.89 -7.52 -1.48
N LYS A 24 7.64 -7.94 -1.28
CA LYS A 24 7.18 -9.30 -1.53
C LYS A 24 5.72 -9.31 -1.92
N ALA A 25 5.42 -9.82 -3.12
CA ALA A 25 4.05 -9.95 -3.61
C ALA A 25 3.28 -11.07 -2.90
N ALA A 26 1.96 -10.93 -2.86
CA ALA A 26 1.10 -12.07 -2.54
C ALA A 26 1.08 -13.07 -3.72
N PRO A 27 0.89 -14.38 -3.46
CA PRO A 27 0.71 -15.36 -4.51
C PRO A 27 -0.44 -14.99 -5.47
N PRO A 28 -0.34 -15.30 -6.77
CA PRO A 28 -1.36 -14.93 -7.76
C PRO A 28 -2.73 -15.58 -7.50
N ALA A 29 -2.77 -16.67 -6.74
CA ALA A 29 -4.02 -17.33 -6.32
C ALA A 29 -4.73 -16.62 -5.15
N CYS A 30 -4.12 -15.60 -4.53
CA CYS A 30 -4.76 -14.85 -3.45
C CYS A 30 -5.83 -13.91 -4.00
N THR A 31 -7.09 -14.19 -3.64
CA THR A 31 -8.29 -13.38 -3.95
C THR A 31 -8.75 -12.52 -2.79
N GLY A 32 -7.88 -12.29 -1.79
CA GLY A 32 -8.20 -11.51 -0.59
C GLY A 32 -8.70 -10.09 -0.89
N PRO A 33 -9.43 -9.48 0.07
CA PRO A 33 -10.01 -8.16 -0.10
C PRO A 33 -8.95 -7.10 -0.47
N PRO A 34 -9.32 -6.09 -1.28
CA PRO A 34 -8.43 -4.99 -1.68
C PRO A 34 -8.23 -4.00 -0.53
N ASP A 35 -7.63 -4.42 0.59
CA ASP A 35 -7.37 -3.51 1.68
C ASP A 35 -5.99 -2.85 1.48
N ALA A 36 -5.99 -1.57 1.12
CA ALA A 36 -4.78 -0.77 1.09
C ALA A 36 -4.23 -0.61 2.52
N PRO A 37 -2.90 -0.50 2.69
CA PRO A 37 -2.30 -0.40 4.02
C PRO A 37 -2.73 0.90 4.70
N THR A 38 -2.69 0.89 6.03
CA THR A 38 -3.04 2.07 6.85
C THR A 38 -1.77 2.80 7.27
N CYS A 39 -1.78 4.13 7.19
CA CYS A 39 -0.74 4.98 7.76
C CYS A 39 -0.72 4.88 9.28
N CYS A 40 0.38 5.28 9.92
CA CYS A 40 0.43 5.41 11.38
C CYS A 40 -0.58 6.45 11.93
N CYS A 41 -1.06 7.38 11.11
CA CYS A 41 -2.12 8.32 11.45
C CYS A 41 -3.55 7.76 11.28
N GLY A 42 -3.70 6.47 10.92
CA GLY A 42 -5.00 5.80 10.78
C GLY A 42 -5.70 6.00 9.42
N LYS A 43 -5.11 6.80 8.51
CA LYS A 43 -5.64 6.99 7.15
C LYS A 43 -5.24 5.84 6.23
N THR A 44 -6.08 5.50 5.26
CA THR A 44 -5.75 4.53 4.22
C THR A 44 -4.73 5.14 3.24
N MET A 45 -3.67 4.39 2.95
CA MET A 45 -2.63 4.81 2.01
C MET A 45 -3.11 4.72 0.57
N VAL A 46 -2.56 5.56 -0.29
CA VAL A 46 -2.83 5.56 -1.72
C VAL A 46 -1.64 4.98 -2.48
N LYS A 47 -1.91 4.20 -3.53
CA LYS A 47 -0.85 3.69 -4.40
C LYS A 47 -0.22 4.88 -5.15
N ASN A 48 1.06 5.11 -4.90
CA ASN A 48 1.85 6.12 -5.60
C ASN A 48 2.24 5.54 -6.96
N SER A 49 1.32 5.64 -7.92
CA SER A 49 1.58 5.28 -9.31
C SER A 49 2.40 6.42 -9.93
N ALA A 50 3.71 6.23 -10.01
CA ALA A 50 4.58 7.01 -10.90
C ALA A 50 4.53 6.41 -12.30
#